data_AF-A0A2D7WQR9-F1
#
_entry.id   AF-A0A2D7WQR9-F1
#
_cell.length_a   1.000
_cell.length_b   1.000
_cell.length_c   1.000
_cell.angle_alpha   90.00
_cell.angle_beta   90.00
_cell.angle_gamma   90.00
#
_symmetry.space_group_name_H-M   'P 1'
#
loop_
_entity.id
_entity.type
_entity.pdbx_description
1 polymer ?
#
loop_
_entity_poly.entity_id
_entity_poly.type
_entity_poly.pdbx_seq_one_letter_code
_entity_poly.pdbx_strand_id
1 'polypeptide(L)'
;MIYETKHFKPGEFILREGEVGKGFYILDDGELEVSRNEKVINEINLKGAMFGELSELLMTKRDASIRAKTDATVKFFDMGLQEFVEKNPRFAVKIIRNLGRRLCRMNAMTLRGNTRNDFLRSITSISDTQQESRVVRILVVEDKKMIIDQLKECVLQTEWEIEGAESAAEALQLCREHEYCAIAISSTLQGDESVNLRRKLKANPKTSMTPVIGLLVKGDDNALRIASDCGFSNFIFKPIEKSAALNVLYKVLSLDASDQYFDVIENILCFIVPSMLTTSLIDEIKASYAARIRNTINDGIERLIIDVSKVKEIGEDSVELVGDLAEELEEFSNPFEIGFVSLSNDANMWKNLDGCEEAEIFETLEEAIAGLSN
;
A
#
# COMPACT_ATOMS: atom_id res chain seq x y z
N MET A 1 38.28 -0.78 11.42
CA MET A 1 36.92 -0.37 11.00
C MET A 1 36.57 -1.15 9.74
N ILE A 2 35.30 -1.52 9.55
CA ILE A 2 34.86 -2.41 8.44
C ILE A 2 34.67 -1.62 7.12
N TYR A 3 34.81 -0.28 7.16
CA TYR A 3 34.73 0.62 6.02
C TYR A 3 35.61 1.86 6.21
N GLU A 4 35.86 2.58 5.12
CA GLU A 4 36.50 3.89 5.05
C GLU A 4 35.46 4.97 4.70
N THR A 5 35.42 6.09 5.44
CA THR A 5 34.55 7.22 5.09
C THR A 5 35.27 8.13 4.09
N LYS A 6 34.61 8.46 2.99
CA LYS A 6 35.11 9.36 1.94
C LYS A 6 34.16 10.53 1.75
N HIS A 7 34.71 11.69 1.45
CA HIS A 7 33.97 12.92 1.20
C HIS A 7 34.24 13.40 -0.23
N PHE A 8 33.20 13.88 -0.89
CA PHE A 8 33.23 14.33 -2.27
C PHE A 8 32.55 15.69 -2.39
N LYS A 9 33.17 16.59 -3.17
CA LYS A 9 32.59 17.89 -3.54
C LYS A 9 31.68 17.75 -4.76
N PRO A 10 30.71 18.67 -4.96
CA PRO A 10 29.89 18.72 -6.18
C PRO A 10 30.75 18.62 -7.45
N GLY A 11 30.38 17.73 -8.35
CA GLY A 11 31.08 17.45 -9.60
C GLY A 11 32.19 16.40 -9.50
N GLU A 12 32.59 15.96 -8.31
CA GLU A 12 33.63 14.93 -8.16
C GLU A 12 33.10 13.53 -8.46
N PHE A 13 33.90 12.75 -9.19
CA PHE A 13 33.56 11.37 -9.52
C PHE A 13 33.89 10.46 -8.36
N ILE A 14 32.89 9.65 -7.98
CA ILE A 14 33.06 8.56 -7.04
C ILE A 14 33.43 7.29 -7.80
N LEU A 15 32.84 7.10 -8.98
CA LEU A 15 33.03 5.94 -9.85
C LEU A 15 32.97 6.37 -11.31
N ARG A 16 33.79 5.78 -12.19
CA ARG A 16 33.68 6.02 -13.63
C ARG A 16 33.23 4.77 -14.37
N GLU A 17 32.41 5.01 -15.39
CA GLU A 17 32.03 3.99 -16.36
C GLU A 17 33.28 3.36 -16.99
N GLY A 18 33.25 2.04 -17.18
CA GLY A 18 34.35 1.29 -17.77
C GLY A 18 35.49 0.92 -16.80
N GLU A 19 35.48 1.42 -15.57
CA GLU A 19 36.46 1.02 -14.55
C GLU A 19 36.19 -0.41 -14.03
N VAL A 20 37.24 -1.12 -13.65
CA VAL A 20 37.12 -2.38 -12.92
C VAL A 20 36.91 -2.04 -11.45
N GLY A 21 35.70 -2.29 -10.96
CA GLY A 21 35.34 -2.01 -9.58
C GLY A 21 35.99 -2.99 -8.59
N LYS A 22 36.46 -2.47 -7.45
CA LYS A 22 36.73 -3.25 -6.24
C LYS A 22 35.96 -2.62 -5.09
N GLY A 23 35.26 -3.45 -4.33
CA GLY A 23 34.40 -2.99 -3.25
C GLY A 23 33.16 -2.26 -3.71
N PHE A 24 32.37 -1.86 -2.72
CA PHE A 24 31.13 -1.11 -2.91
C PHE A 24 31.05 0.08 -1.96
N TYR A 25 30.09 0.95 -2.22
CA TYR A 25 29.87 2.16 -1.46
C TYR A 25 28.47 2.16 -0.86
N ILE A 26 28.33 2.82 0.29
CA ILE A 26 27.04 3.16 0.89
C ILE A 26 27.00 4.67 1.09
N LEU A 27 25.96 5.32 0.56
CA LEU A 27 25.71 6.75 0.78
C LEU A 27 25.41 7.00 2.27
N ASP A 28 26.11 7.93 2.90
CA ASP A 28 25.83 8.34 4.28
C ASP A 28 25.14 9.70 4.35
N ASP A 29 25.47 10.60 3.42
CA ASP A 29 24.89 11.94 3.28
C ASP A 29 25.18 12.52 1.89
N GLY A 30 24.29 13.37 1.36
CA GLY A 30 24.43 14.03 0.05
C GLY A 30 23.67 13.35 -1.09
N GLU A 31 23.79 13.92 -2.29
CA GLU A 31 23.11 13.48 -3.52
C GLU A 31 24.13 13.13 -4.60
N LEU A 32 23.90 12.02 -5.30
CA LEU A 32 24.75 11.54 -6.38
C LEU A 32 23.96 11.44 -7.68
N GLU A 33 24.63 11.74 -8.77
CA GLU A 33 24.15 11.57 -10.14
C GLU A 33 24.73 10.28 -10.73
N VAL A 34 23.89 9.48 -11.39
CA VAL A 34 24.28 8.29 -12.15
C VAL A 34 24.14 8.60 -13.62
N SER A 35 25.24 8.46 -14.36
CA SER A 35 25.28 8.77 -15.80
C SER A 35 25.90 7.63 -16.60
N ARG A 36 25.37 7.35 -17.79
CA ARG A 36 25.91 6.38 -18.75
C ARG A 36 26.00 7.00 -20.12
N ASN A 37 27.14 6.86 -20.80
CA ASN A 37 27.41 7.56 -22.06
C ASN A 37 27.11 9.07 -21.97
N GLU A 38 27.55 9.71 -20.90
CA GLU A 38 27.34 11.15 -20.61
C GLU A 38 25.88 11.59 -20.42
N LYS A 39 24.91 10.67 -20.49
CA LYS A 39 23.51 10.94 -20.19
C LYS A 39 23.20 10.58 -18.74
N VAL A 40 22.59 11.50 -18.00
CA VAL A 40 22.06 11.21 -16.66
C VAL A 40 20.90 10.24 -16.79
N ILE A 41 20.97 9.14 -16.06
CA ILE A 41 19.97 8.05 -16.10
C ILE A 41 19.29 7.84 -14.75
N ASN A 42 19.88 8.31 -13.65
CA ASN A 42 19.31 8.16 -12.31
C ASN A 42 20.02 9.08 -11.30
N GLU A 43 19.46 9.19 -10.10
CA GLU A 43 20.07 9.83 -8.94
C GLU A 43 20.08 8.89 -7.73
N ILE A 44 21.04 9.08 -6.82
CA ILE A 44 21.13 8.37 -5.54
C ILE A 44 21.19 9.42 -4.44
N ASN A 45 20.08 9.60 -3.74
CA ASN A 45 19.89 10.58 -2.67
C ASN A 45 19.47 9.94 -1.33
N LEU A 46 19.20 8.63 -1.32
CA LEU A 46 18.79 7.92 -0.10
C LEU A 46 19.99 7.54 0.77
N LYS A 47 20.05 8.07 1.99
CA LYS A 47 20.98 7.61 3.03
C LYS A 47 20.88 6.10 3.24
N GLY A 48 22.01 5.42 3.18
CA GLY A 48 22.13 3.96 3.25
C GLY A 48 21.97 3.26 1.90
N ALA A 49 21.77 3.98 0.80
CA ALA A 49 21.76 3.40 -0.54
C ALA A 49 23.15 2.82 -0.88
N MET A 50 23.16 1.57 -1.32
CA MET A 50 24.35 0.89 -1.80
C MET A 50 24.51 1.11 -3.30
N PHE A 51 25.74 1.31 -3.74
CA PHE A 51 26.06 1.43 -5.16
C PHE A 51 27.46 0.92 -5.48
N GLY A 52 27.64 0.51 -6.73
CA GLY A 52 28.91 0.05 -7.24
C GLY A 52 29.23 -1.43 -7.00
N GLU A 53 28.27 -2.17 -6.45
CA GLU A 53 28.36 -3.58 -6.09
C GLU A 53 28.34 -4.52 -7.29
N LEU A 54 27.68 -4.12 -8.38
CA LEU A 54 27.39 -5.00 -9.52
C LEU A 54 28.63 -5.38 -10.32
N SER A 55 29.59 -4.47 -10.47
CA SER A 55 30.83 -4.72 -11.22
C SER A 55 31.66 -5.84 -10.60
N GLU A 56 31.70 -5.88 -9.28
CA GLU A 56 32.42 -6.93 -8.56
C GLU A 56 31.62 -8.24 -8.55
N LEU A 57 30.31 -8.17 -8.32
CA LEU A 57 29.44 -9.34 -8.28
C LEU A 57 29.35 -10.07 -9.65
N LEU A 58 29.23 -9.31 -10.74
CA LEU A 58 29.06 -9.85 -12.09
C LEU A 58 30.39 -10.01 -12.83
N MET A 59 31.51 -9.64 -12.20
CA MET A 59 32.84 -9.57 -12.82
C MET A 59 32.85 -8.76 -14.13
N THR A 60 32.11 -7.66 -14.15
CA THR A 60 32.01 -6.74 -15.29
C THR A 60 32.60 -5.37 -14.95
N LYS A 61 32.88 -4.57 -15.98
CA LYS A 61 33.25 -3.16 -15.78
C LYS A 61 32.04 -2.38 -15.24
N ARG A 62 32.31 -1.23 -14.61
CA ARG A 62 31.29 -0.27 -14.16
C ARG A 62 30.40 0.13 -15.33
N ASP A 63 29.10 -0.11 -15.18
CA ASP A 63 28.10 0.10 -16.24
C ASP A 63 27.65 1.57 -16.36
N ALA A 64 27.97 2.38 -15.35
CA ALA A 64 27.66 3.79 -15.28
C ALA A 64 28.72 4.52 -14.41
N SER A 65 28.87 5.81 -14.65
CA SER A 65 29.62 6.73 -13.79
C SER A 65 28.72 7.23 -12.66
N ILE A 66 29.30 7.51 -11.50
CA ILE A 66 28.61 8.11 -10.35
C ILE A 66 29.40 9.32 -9.89
N ARG A 67 28.71 10.46 -9.78
CA ARG A 67 29.29 11.77 -9.47
C ARG A 67 28.51 12.42 -8.33
N ALA A 68 29.18 13.14 -7.44
CA ALA A 68 28.50 13.91 -6.41
C ALA A 68 27.79 15.13 -7.01
N LYS A 69 26.50 15.30 -6.72
CA LYS A 69 25.69 16.47 -7.12
C LYS A 69 25.75 17.56 -6.04
N THR A 70 25.77 17.14 -4.77
CA THR A 70 26.01 18.00 -3.61
C THR A 70 27.27 17.57 -2.86
N ASP A 71 27.61 18.23 -1.75
CA ASP A 71 28.62 17.70 -0.83
C ASP A 71 28.18 16.33 -0.33
N ALA A 72 28.94 15.28 -0.62
CA ALA A 72 28.56 13.90 -0.36
C ALA A 72 29.54 13.18 0.56
N THR A 73 28.99 12.41 1.49
CA THR A 73 29.74 11.51 2.38
C THR A 73 29.33 10.07 2.12
N VAL A 74 30.30 9.21 1.87
CA VAL A 74 30.06 7.80 1.52
C VAL A 74 30.96 6.89 2.36
N LYS A 75 30.48 5.68 2.62
CA LYS A 75 31.22 4.61 3.30
C LYS A 75 31.67 3.60 2.24
N PHE A 76 32.98 3.50 2.04
CA PHE A 76 33.62 2.56 1.13
C PHE A 76 33.98 1.27 1.85
N PHE A 77 33.55 0.13 1.30
CA PHE A 77 33.85 -1.20 1.80
C PHE A 77 34.81 -1.88 0.83
N ASP A 78 36.07 -2.04 1.23
CA ASP A 78 37.11 -2.75 0.47
C ASP A 78 36.98 -4.27 0.65
N MET A 79 35.80 -4.79 0.32
CA MET A 79 35.49 -6.21 0.28
C MET A 79 34.34 -6.47 -0.69
N GLY A 80 34.31 -7.67 -1.25
CA GLY A 80 33.24 -8.07 -2.14
C GLY A 80 31.91 -8.20 -1.43
N LEU A 81 30.83 -7.97 -2.17
CA LEU A 81 29.46 -8.10 -1.66
C LEU A 81 29.20 -9.50 -1.08
N GLN A 82 29.76 -10.56 -1.69
CA GLN A 82 29.66 -11.92 -1.20
C GLN A 82 30.24 -12.06 0.21
N GLU A 83 31.49 -11.62 0.41
CA GLU A 83 32.15 -11.69 1.72
C GLU A 83 31.41 -10.85 2.76
N PHE A 84 30.90 -9.68 2.37
CA PHE A 84 30.11 -8.82 3.23
C PHE A 84 28.81 -9.49 3.69
N VAL A 85 28.12 -10.19 2.78
CA VAL A 85 26.89 -10.94 3.06
C VAL A 85 27.16 -12.15 3.96
N GLU A 86 28.23 -12.90 3.72
CA GLU A 86 28.64 -14.03 4.56
C GLU A 86 28.89 -13.58 6.02
N LYS A 87 29.53 -12.42 6.20
CA LYS A 87 29.78 -11.81 7.51
C LYS A 87 28.55 -11.15 8.12
N ASN A 88 27.55 -10.79 7.31
CA ASN A 88 26.34 -10.08 7.74
C ASN A 88 25.05 -10.67 7.13
N PRO A 89 24.60 -11.88 7.52
CA PRO A 89 23.48 -12.57 6.87
C PRO A 89 22.15 -11.80 6.91
N ARG A 90 21.91 -11.01 7.97
CA ARG A 90 20.72 -10.14 8.07
C ARG A 90 20.68 -9.07 6.99
N PHE A 91 21.84 -8.66 6.48
CA PHE A 91 21.96 -7.66 5.43
C PHE A 91 21.61 -8.24 4.04
N ALA A 92 21.88 -9.54 3.82
CA ALA A 92 21.49 -10.26 2.61
C ALA A 92 19.99 -10.16 2.34
N VAL A 93 19.17 -10.36 3.38
CA VAL A 93 17.70 -10.26 3.30
C VAL A 93 17.27 -8.85 2.85
N LYS A 94 17.96 -7.80 3.31
CA LYS A 94 17.69 -6.41 2.92
C LYS A 94 18.03 -6.16 1.44
N ILE A 95 19.14 -6.72 0.96
CA ILE A 95 19.54 -6.63 -0.46
C ILE A 95 18.55 -7.39 -1.35
N ILE A 96 18.24 -8.64 -1.00
CA ILE A 96 17.30 -9.50 -1.75
C ILE A 96 15.93 -8.80 -1.86
N ARG A 97 15.45 -8.19 -0.77
CA ARG A 97 14.19 -7.45 -0.78
C ARG A 97 14.23 -6.21 -1.70
N ASN A 98 15.34 -5.46 -1.70
CA ASN A 98 15.50 -4.29 -2.57
C ASN A 98 15.64 -4.67 -4.05
N LEU A 99 16.41 -5.71 -4.36
CA LEU A 99 16.52 -6.23 -5.73
C LEU A 99 15.21 -6.85 -6.21
N GLY A 100 14.52 -7.61 -5.35
CA GLY A 100 13.19 -8.15 -5.64
C GLY A 100 12.18 -7.04 -5.96
N ARG A 101 12.15 -5.97 -5.18
CA ARG A 101 11.32 -4.78 -5.48
C ARG A 101 11.68 -4.15 -6.82
N ARG A 102 12.97 -3.96 -7.13
CA ARG A 102 13.42 -3.40 -8.42
C ARG A 102 13.08 -4.31 -9.61
N LEU A 103 13.21 -5.62 -9.45
CA LEU A 103 12.85 -6.59 -10.48
C LEU A 103 11.33 -6.61 -10.71
N CYS A 104 10.54 -6.57 -9.62
CA CYS A 104 9.09 -6.42 -9.68
C CYS A 104 8.70 -5.12 -10.38
N ARG A 105 9.37 -3.98 -10.11
CA ARG A 105 9.14 -2.71 -10.84
C ARG A 105 9.40 -2.85 -12.34
N MET A 106 10.50 -3.49 -12.72
CA MET A 106 10.85 -3.72 -14.12
C MET A 106 9.83 -4.61 -14.85
N ASN A 107 9.27 -5.60 -14.13
CA ASN A 107 8.25 -6.50 -14.67
C ASN A 107 6.82 -5.91 -14.61
N ALA A 108 6.52 -5.05 -13.63
CA ALA A 108 5.23 -4.38 -13.46
C ALA A 108 4.96 -3.35 -14.56
N MET A 109 6.01 -2.77 -15.18
CA MET A 109 5.88 -1.98 -16.41
C MET A 109 5.28 -2.78 -17.60
N THR A 110 5.20 -4.10 -17.50
CA THR A 110 4.58 -4.98 -18.50
C THR A 110 3.17 -5.45 -18.10
N LEU A 111 2.77 -5.27 -16.83
CA LEU A 111 1.53 -5.82 -16.28
C LEU A 111 0.77 -4.72 -15.53
N ARG A 112 -0.26 -4.16 -16.18
CA ARG A 112 -1.22 -3.23 -15.57
C ARG A 112 -1.93 -3.88 -14.38
N GLY A 113 -2.06 -3.13 -13.28
CA GLY A 113 -3.09 -3.31 -12.24
C GLY A 113 -2.59 -3.77 -10.86
N ASN A 114 -2.81 -2.93 -9.84
CA ASN A 114 -2.86 -3.23 -8.39
C ASN A 114 -1.62 -3.85 -7.72
N THR A 115 -0.59 -3.03 -7.46
CA THR A 115 0.75 -3.53 -7.08
C THR A 115 1.13 -3.43 -5.59
N ARG A 116 0.27 -3.84 -4.64
CA ARG A 116 0.79 -4.05 -3.26
C ARG A 116 0.18 -5.19 -2.44
N ASN A 117 -1.10 -5.49 -2.56
CA ASN A 117 -1.71 -6.61 -1.82
C ASN A 117 -1.25 -8.00 -2.30
N ASP A 118 -0.72 -8.10 -3.53
CA ASP A 118 -0.09 -9.32 -4.02
C ASP A 118 1.31 -9.58 -3.43
N PHE A 119 2.01 -8.53 -2.99
CA PHE A 119 3.42 -8.67 -2.59
C PHE A 119 3.58 -9.31 -1.20
N LEU A 120 2.69 -9.03 -0.24
CA LEU A 120 2.77 -9.67 1.10
C LEU A 120 2.31 -11.13 1.10
N ARG A 121 1.53 -11.55 0.09
CA ARG A 121 1.08 -12.95 -0.08
C ARG A 121 2.14 -13.87 -0.64
N SER A 122 3.10 -13.33 -1.40
CA SER A 122 4.18 -14.11 -2.01
C SER A 122 5.36 -14.41 -1.07
N ILE A 123 5.50 -13.66 0.03
CA ILE A 123 6.62 -13.84 0.98
C ILE A 123 6.31 -14.91 2.04
N THR A 124 5.02 -15.14 2.35
CA THR A 124 4.59 -16.17 3.29
C THR A 124 4.44 -17.56 2.64
N SER A 125 4.50 -17.66 1.32
CA SER A 125 4.33 -18.89 0.55
C SER A 125 5.64 -19.52 0.06
N ILE A 126 6.71 -19.49 0.87
CA ILE A 126 7.87 -20.36 0.62
C ILE A 126 7.56 -21.76 1.20
N SER A 127 6.54 -22.41 0.64
CA SER A 127 6.34 -23.85 0.67
C SER A 127 5.25 -24.21 -0.34
N ASP A 128 5.70 -24.86 -1.41
CA ASP A 128 4.98 -25.69 -2.37
C ASP A 128 4.01 -25.06 -3.39
N THR A 129 4.52 -25.02 -4.63
CA THR A 129 3.88 -25.44 -5.89
C THR A 129 2.34 -25.44 -5.95
N GLN A 130 1.77 -24.35 -6.42
CA GLN A 130 0.86 -24.26 -7.58
C GLN A 130 0.31 -22.83 -7.64
N GLN A 131 0.52 -22.21 -8.79
CA GLN A 131 0.23 -20.81 -9.05
C GLN A 131 -1.25 -20.68 -9.39
N GLU A 132 -2.11 -20.68 -8.38
CA GLU A 132 -3.46 -20.11 -8.46
C GLU A 132 -3.40 -18.75 -7.78
N SER A 133 -3.86 -17.68 -8.44
CA SER A 133 -4.13 -16.43 -7.75
C SER A 133 -5.14 -16.77 -6.64
N ARG A 134 -4.73 -16.66 -5.38
CA ARG A 134 -5.63 -16.90 -4.25
C ARG A 134 -6.59 -15.72 -4.16
N VAL A 135 -7.69 -15.83 -4.90
CA VAL A 135 -8.82 -14.90 -4.83
C VAL A 135 -9.27 -14.77 -3.37
N VAL A 136 -9.53 -13.54 -2.91
CA VAL A 136 -9.96 -13.29 -1.52
C VAL A 136 -11.40 -13.76 -1.37
N ARG A 137 -11.60 -14.97 -0.84
CA ARG A 137 -12.93 -15.51 -0.59
C ARG A 137 -13.40 -15.21 0.83
N ILE A 138 -14.59 -14.61 0.94
CA ILE A 138 -15.25 -14.28 2.20
C ILE A 138 -16.59 -15.02 2.24
N LEU A 139 -16.82 -15.79 3.31
CA LEU A 139 -18.09 -16.47 3.55
C LEU A 139 -19.01 -15.56 4.36
N VAL A 140 -20.27 -15.41 3.94
CA VAL A 140 -21.31 -14.66 4.65
C VAL A 140 -22.43 -15.61 5.06
N VAL A 141 -22.70 -15.69 6.36
CA VAL A 141 -23.73 -16.57 6.94
C VAL A 141 -24.92 -15.73 7.40
N GLU A 142 -26.01 -15.77 6.64
CA GLU A 142 -27.16 -14.88 6.77
C GLU A 142 -28.39 -15.48 6.08
N ASP A 143 -29.53 -15.53 6.77
CA ASP A 143 -30.77 -16.14 6.26
C ASP A 143 -31.49 -15.26 5.22
N LYS A 144 -31.18 -13.96 5.19
CA LYS A 144 -31.75 -13.01 4.22
C LYS A 144 -30.80 -12.75 3.07
N LYS A 145 -31.07 -13.36 1.91
CA LYS A 145 -30.31 -13.19 0.66
C LYS A 145 -29.98 -11.74 0.30
N MET A 146 -30.91 -10.81 0.54
CA MET A 146 -30.71 -9.38 0.29
C MET A 146 -29.47 -8.80 1.01
N ILE A 147 -29.17 -9.26 2.23
CA ILE A 147 -28.01 -8.78 3.01
C ILE A 147 -26.70 -9.38 2.45
N ILE A 148 -26.73 -10.63 1.98
CA ILE A 148 -25.59 -11.24 1.26
C ILE A 148 -25.30 -10.45 -0.02
N ASP A 149 -26.35 -10.13 -0.77
CA ASP A 149 -26.22 -9.38 -2.04
C ASP A 149 -25.72 -7.94 -1.80
N GLN A 150 -26.11 -7.30 -0.69
CA GLN A 150 -25.53 -6.00 -0.27
C GLN A 150 -24.02 -6.08 0.00
N LEU A 151 -23.54 -7.14 0.67
CA LEU A 151 -22.09 -7.33 0.89
C LEU A 151 -21.35 -7.63 -0.41
N LYS A 152 -21.97 -8.39 -1.34
CA LYS A 152 -21.44 -8.59 -2.70
C LYS A 152 -21.28 -7.25 -3.41
N GLU A 153 -22.29 -6.38 -3.34
CA GLU A 153 -22.24 -5.04 -3.94
C GLU A 153 -21.12 -4.18 -3.35
N CYS A 154 -20.88 -4.28 -2.04
CA CYS A 154 -19.80 -3.53 -1.37
C CYS A 154 -18.41 -3.84 -1.94
N VAL A 155 -18.18 -5.09 -2.36
CA VAL A 155 -16.86 -5.57 -2.83
C VAL A 155 -16.71 -5.58 -4.35
N LEU A 156 -17.69 -5.12 -5.14
CA LEU A 156 -17.66 -5.17 -6.61
C LEU A 156 -16.44 -4.48 -7.25
N GLN A 157 -15.90 -3.46 -6.59
CA GLN A 157 -14.71 -2.72 -7.06
C GLN A 157 -13.39 -3.38 -6.62
N THR A 158 -13.48 -4.51 -5.93
CA THR A 158 -12.33 -5.32 -5.49
C THR A 158 -12.34 -6.64 -6.25
N GLU A 159 -11.23 -7.37 -6.20
CA GLU A 159 -11.15 -8.74 -6.71
C GLU A 159 -11.62 -9.79 -5.67
N TRP A 160 -12.45 -9.38 -4.70
CA TRP A 160 -12.90 -10.28 -3.63
C TRP A 160 -14.20 -10.99 -4.00
N GLU A 161 -14.28 -12.26 -3.64
CA GLU A 161 -15.44 -13.10 -3.86
C GLU A 161 -16.21 -13.27 -2.55
N ILE A 162 -17.50 -12.94 -2.57
CA ILE A 162 -18.42 -13.20 -1.47
C ILE A 162 -19.26 -14.44 -1.79
N GLU A 163 -19.12 -15.46 -0.96
CA GLU A 163 -19.95 -16.65 -0.98
C GLU A 163 -20.96 -16.61 0.17
N GLY A 164 -22.21 -16.96 -0.10
CA GLY A 164 -23.31 -16.87 0.85
C GLY A 164 -23.74 -18.23 1.36
N ALA A 165 -24.04 -18.32 2.65
CA ALA A 165 -24.71 -19.46 3.28
C ALA A 165 -25.96 -18.96 4.03
N GLU A 166 -27.10 -19.60 3.79
CA GLU A 166 -28.38 -19.24 4.43
C GLU A 166 -28.54 -19.89 5.81
N SER A 167 -27.63 -20.80 6.19
CA SER A 167 -27.67 -21.48 7.49
C SER A 167 -26.29 -21.84 8.02
N ALA A 168 -26.20 -22.09 9.34
CA ALA A 168 -24.98 -22.59 9.96
C ALA A 168 -24.54 -23.97 9.45
N ALA A 169 -25.48 -24.81 9.00
CA ALA A 169 -25.17 -26.13 8.45
C ALA A 169 -24.48 -26.03 7.08
N GLU A 170 -25.03 -25.19 6.21
CA GLU A 170 -24.46 -24.87 4.90
C GLU A 170 -23.08 -24.23 5.03
N ALA A 171 -22.92 -23.25 5.94
CA ALA A 171 -21.63 -22.61 6.20
C ALA A 171 -20.53 -23.61 6.59
N LEU A 172 -20.86 -24.60 7.43
CA LEU A 172 -19.92 -25.65 7.83
C LEU A 172 -19.59 -26.62 6.70
N GLN A 173 -20.53 -26.86 5.77
CA GLN A 173 -20.27 -27.66 4.58
C GLN A 173 -19.31 -26.92 3.65
N LEU A 174 -19.60 -25.66 3.35
CA LEU A 174 -18.76 -24.80 2.52
C LEU A 174 -17.33 -24.68 3.06
N CYS A 175 -17.17 -24.50 4.38
CA CYS A 175 -15.85 -24.50 5.02
C CYS A 175 -15.08 -25.85 4.96
N ARG A 176 -15.71 -26.94 4.54
CA ARG A 176 -15.00 -28.21 4.25
C ARG A 176 -14.47 -28.24 2.82
N GLU A 177 -15.26 -27.70 1.89
CA GLU A 177 -15.03 -27.68 0.45
C GLU A 177 -14.06 -26.57 0.04
N HIS A 178 -14.17 -25.39 0.65
CA HIS A 178 -13.42 -24.18 0.32
C HIS A 178 -12.72 -23.58 1.55
N GLU A 179 -11.65 -22.83 1.29
CA GLU A 179 -10.96 -22.01 2.29
C GLU A 179 -11.38 -20.54 2.14
N TYR A 180 -11.59 -19.88 3.28
CA TYR A 180 -12.02 -18.48 3.34
C TYR A 180 -11.02 -17.64 4.11
N CYS A 181 -10.79 -16.41 3.64
CA CYS A 181 -9.94 -15.42 4.29
C CYS A 181 -10.64 -14.74 5.48
N ALA A 182 -11.97 -14.67 5.47
CA ALA A 182 -12.79 -14.21 6.59
C ALA A 182 -14.19 -14.84 6.52
N ILE A 183 -14.86 -14.93 7.67
CA ILE A 183 -16.24 -15.43 7.77
C ILE A 183 -17.08 -14.37 8.49
N ALA A 184 -18.11 -13.83 7.83
CA ALA A 184 -19.08 -12.94 8.44
C ALA A 184 -20.32 -13.74 8.87
N ILE A 185 -20.73 -13.62 10.15
CA ILE A 185 -21.89 -14.35 10.69
C ILE A 185 -22.88 -13.33 11.22
N SER A 186 -24.15 -13.46 10.83
CA SER A 186 -25.18 -12.60 11.37
C SER A 186 -25.58 -12.93 12.80
N SER A 187 -25.80 -11.90 13.62
CA SER A 187 -26.44 -12.05 14.93
C SER A 187 -27.95 -12.28 14.84
N THR A 188 -28.58 -12.03 13.69
CA THR A 188 -30.04 -12.22 13.53
C THR A 188 -30.44 -13.65 13.18
N LEU A 189 -29.47 -14.57 13.06
CA LEU A 189 -29.73 -16.01 12.97
C LEU A 189 -30.50 -16.49 14.21
N GLN A 190 -31.31 -17.53 14.06
CA GLN A 190 -32.24 -17.94 15.10
C GLN A 190 -31.52 -18.47 16.36
N GLY A 191 -31.91 -17.95 17.54
CA GLY A 191 -31.39 -18.40 18.83
C GLY A 191 -29.86 -18.26 18.95
N ASP A 192 -29.21 -19.29 19.50
CA ASP A 192 -27.76 -19.30 19.73
C ASP A 192 -26.94 -19.79 18.50
N GLU A 193 -27.54 -19.84 17.31
CA GLU A 193 -26.88 -20.39 16.12
C GLU A 193 -25.57 -19.68 15.76
N SER A 194 -25.55 -18.35 15.84
CA SER A 194 -24.36 -17.54 15.53
C SER A 194 -23.18 -17.87 16.46
N VAL A 195 -23.44 -17.98 17.76
CA VAL A 195 -22.46 -18.34 18.80
C VAL A 195 -22.01 -19.79 18.65
N ASN A 196 -22.95 -20.71 18.43
CA ASN A 196 -22.64 -22.12 18.27
C ASN A 196 -21.83 -22.39 17.00
N LEU A 197 -22.17 -21.74 15.89
CA LEU A 197 -21.40 -21.80 14.65
C LEU A 197 -19.97 -21.31 14.89
N ARG A 198 -19.82 -20.16 15.56
CA ARG A 198 -18.51 -19.62 15.88
C ARG A 198 -17.64 -20.58 16.70
N ARG A 199 -18.21 -21.24 17.71
CA ARG A 199 -17.50 -22.26 18.50
C ARG A 199 -17.06 -23.44 17.63
N LYS A 200 -17.93 -23.91 16.73
CA LYS A 200 -17.60 -25.00 15.78
C LYS A 200 -16.50 -24.61 14.80
N LEU A 201 -16.50 -23.39 14.28
CA LEU A 201 -15.42 -22.87 13.42
C LEU A 201 -14.09 -22.80 14.19
N LYS A 202 -14.09 -22.33 15.44
CA LYS A 202 -12.89 -22.30 16.28
C LYS A 202 -12.31 -23.70 16.55
N ALA A 203 -13.15 -24.72 16.62
CA ALA A 203 -12.74 -26.11 16.82
C ALA A 203 -12.25 -26.81 15.54
N ASN A 204 -12.51 -26.24 14.36
CA ASN A 204 -12.11 -26.82 13.08
C ASN A 204 -10.71 -26.34 12.70
N PRO A 205 -9.72 -27.24 12.48
CA PRO A 205 -8.36 -26.85 12.12
C PRO A 205 -8.24 -25.98 10.86
N LYS A 206 -9.16 -26.12 9.89
CA LYS A 206 -9.17 -25.30 8.67
C LYS A 206 -9.62 -23.86 8.90
N THR A 207 -10.47 -23.62 9.90
CA THR A 207 -11.10 -22.31 10.14
C THR A 207 -10.79 -21.72 11.51
N SER A 208 -9.98 -22.40 12.33
CA SER A 208 -9.67 -21.97 13.70
C SER A 208 -8.92 -20.63 13.76
N MET A 209 -8.15 -20.32 12.72
CA MET A 209 -7.40 -19.07 12.56
C MET A 209 -8.08 -18.08 11.59
N THR A 210 -9.14 -18.51 10.90
CA THR A 210 -9.90 -17.60 10.04
C THR A 210 -10.63 -16.59 10.91
N PRO A 211 -10.44 -15.28 10.66
CA PRO A 211 -11.13 -14.27 11.45
C PRO A 211 -12.63 -14.31 11.21
N VAL A 212 -13.39 -14.04 12.28
CA VAL A 212 -14.86 -14.10 12.25
C VAL A 212 -15.45 -12.75 12.59
N ILE A 213 -16.24 -12.21 11.68
CA ILE A 213 -16.86 -10.89 11.73
C ILE A 213 -18.33 -11.05 12.12
N GLY A 214 -18.86 -10.17 12.97
CA GLY A 214 -20.28 -10.18 13.34
C GLY A 214 -21.06 -9.20 12.49
N LEU A 215 -22.17 -9.63 11.88
CA LEU A 215 -23.15 -8.73 11.25
C LEU A 215 -24.24 -8.38 12.27
N LEU A 216 -24.18 -7.18 12.85
CA LEU A 216 -25.01 -6.75 13.98
C LEU A 216 -26.06 -5.72 13.57
N VAL A 217 -27.17 -5.64 14.30
CA VAL A 217 -28.12 -4.53 14.18
C VAL A 217 -27.59 -3.33 14.97
N LYS A 218 -27.57 -2.13 14.36
CA LYS A 218 -27.13 -0.90 15.04
C LYS A 218 -27.99 -0.64 16.28
N GLY A 219 -27.35 -0.50 17.44
CA GLY A 219 -28.01 -0.30 18.74
C GLY A 219 -28.31 -1.57 19.55
N ASP A 220 -27.94 -2.75 19.06
CA ASP A 220 -28.06 -4.01 19.81
C ASP A 220 -26.79 -4.29 20.65
N ASP A 221 -26.67 -3.58 21.77
CA ASP A 221 -25.51 -3.70 22.68
C ASP A 221 -25.38 -5.10 23.30
N ASN A 222 -26.50 -5.82 23.45
CA ASN A 222 -26.50 -7.17 24.01
C ASN A 222 -25.88 -8.16 23.02
N ALA A 223 -26.28 -8.11 21.74
CA ALA A 223 -25.67 -8.94 20.70
C ALA A 223 -24.18 -8.61 20.52
N LEU A 224 -23.80 -7.33 20.58
CA LEU A 224 -22.39 -6.90 20.52
C LEU A 224 -21.56 -7.51 21.65
N ARG A 225 -22.07 -7.46 22.89
CA ARG A 225 -21.40 -8.04 24.06
C ARG A 225 -21.23 -9.54 23.93
N ILE A 226 -22.30 -10.26 23.59
CA ILE A 226 -22.26 -11.72 23.43
C ILE A 226 -21.27 -12.14 22.33
N ALA A 227 -21.30 -11.46 21.18
CA ALA A 227 -20.39 -11.75 20.08
C ALA A 227 -18.93 -11.44 20.46
N SER A 228 -18.66 -10.35 21.17
CA SER A 228 -17.33 -10.01 21.68
C SER A 228 -16.80 -11.07 22.64
N ASP A 229 -17.62 -11.51 23.61
CA ASP A 229 -17.25 -12.54 24.58
C ASP A 229 -17.00 -13.90 23.92
N CYS A 230 -17.69 -14.17 22.81
CA CYS A 230 -17.47 -15.38 22.02
C CYS A 230 -16.20 -15.29 21.16
N GLY A 231 -15.59 -14.11 21.04
CA GLY A 231 -14.29 -13.84 20.43
C GLY A 231 -14.35 -13.32 18.99
N PHE A 232 -15.48 -12.75 18.55
CA PHE A 232 -15.60 -12.19 17.21
C PHE A 232 -14.55 -11.08 17.03
N SER A 233 -13.92 -11.03 15.86
CA SER A 233 -12.76 -10.18 15.61
C SER A 233 -13.16 -8.71 15.50
N ASN A 234 -14.14 -8.43 14.63
CA ASN A 234 -14.71 -7.11 14.35
C ASN A 234 -16.20 -7.23 14.02
N PHE A 235 -16.88 -6.11 13.77
CA PHE A 235 -18.31 -6.03 13.51
C PHE A 235 -18.64 -5.13 12.32
N ILE A 236 -19.60 -5.54 11.50
CA ILE A 236 -20.27 -4.71 10.48
C ILE A 236 -21.70 -4.50 10.95
N PHE A 237 -22.15 -3.24 10.97
CA PHE A 237 -23.50 -2.91 11.42
C PHE A 237 -24.48 -2.85 10.24
N LYS A 238 -25.72 -3.28 10.50
CA LYS A 238 -26.88 -3.17 9.61
C LYS A 238 -27.64 -1.88 9.95
N PRO A 239 -28.10 -1.07 8.98
CA PRO A 239 -27.95 -1.26 7.53
C PRO A 239 -26.48 -1.16 7.08
N ILE A 240 -26.09 -1.98 6.10
CA ILE A 240 -24.70 -2.11 5.68
C ILE A 240 -24.30 -0.92 4.83
N GLU A 241 -23.41 -0.10 5.37
CA GLU A 241 -22.77 1.01 4.65
C GLU A 241 -21.48 0.51 4.00
N LYS A 242 -21.30 0.78 2.70
CA LYS A 242 -20.19 0.24 1.90
C LYS A 242 -18.82 0.56 2.48
N SER A 243 -18.56 1.82 2.82
CA SER A 243 -17.28 2.25 3.39
C SER A 243 -16.99 1.58 4.73
N ALA A 244 -17.96 1.58 5.65
CA ALA A 244 -17.81 0.94 6.95
C ALA A 244 -17.55 -0.58 6.83
N ALA A 245 -18.26 -1.26 5.91
CA ALA A 245 -18.06 -2.69 5.65
C ALA A 245 -16.66 -2.98 5.10
N LEU A 246 -16.20 -2.21 4.11
CA LEU A 246 -14.87 -2.37 3.54
C LEU A 246 -13.77 -2.10 4.58
N ASN A 247 -13.85 -1.03 5.39
CA ASN A 247 -12.86 -0.77 6.44
C ASN A 247 -12.70 -1.96 7.40
N VAL A 248 -13.82 -2.55 7.81
CA VAL A 248 -13.81 -3.75 8.67
C VAL A 248 -13.15 -4.92 7.97
N LEU A 249 -13.46 -5.17 6.70
CA LEU A 249 -12.88 -6.25 5.92
C LEU A 249 -11.36 -6.04 5.71
N TYR A 250 -10.92 -4.85 5.30
CA TYR A 250 -9.50 -4.51 5.17
C TYR A 250 -8.74 -4.76 6.46
N LYS A 251 -9.26 -4.25 7.59
CA LYS A 251 -8.65 -4.45 8.92
C LYS A 251 -8.55 -5.93 9.30
N VAL A 252 -9.63 -6.69 9.09
CA VAL A 252 -9.68 -8.11 9.47
C VAL A 252 -8.78 -8.97 8.60
N LEU A 253 -8.70 -8.65 7.31
CA LEU A 253 -7.81 -9.30 6.36
C LEU A 253 -6.35 -8.84 6.52
N SER A 254 -6.07 -7.93 7.48
CA SER A 254 -4.76 -7.32 7.70
C SER A 254 -4.21 -6.65 6.43
N LEU A 255 -5.11 -6.04 5.67
CA LEU A 255 -4.82 -5.24 4.49
C LEU A 255 -4.71 -3.76 4.86
N ASP A 256 -4.05 -2.99 4.02
CA ASP A 256 -3.89 -1.55 4.21
C ASP A 256 -5.19 -0.84 3.84
N ALA A 257 -5.98 -0.44 4.85
CA ALA A 257 -7.30 0.18 4.64
C ALA A 257 -7.24 1.45 3.79
N SER A 258 -6.08 2.12 3.75
CA SER A 258 -5.86 3.28 2.89
C SER A 258 -5.85 2.96 1.40
N ASP A 259 -5.75 1.68 0.98
CA ASP A 259 -5.92 1.28 -0.43
C ASP A 259 -7.33 1.62 -0.98
N GLN A 260 -8.31 1.87 -0.09
CA GLN A 260 -9.64 2.32 -0.50
C GLN A 260 -9.67 3.75 -1.02
N TYR A 261 -8.67 4.54 -0.64
CA TYR A 261 -8.60 5.98 -0.92
C TYR A 261 -7.39 6.30 -1.78
N PHE A 262 -6.33 5.49 -1.72
CA PHE A 262 -5.13 5.66 -2.50
C PHE A 262 -4.97 4.55 -3.53
N ASP A 263 -4.80 4.95 -4.78
CA ASP A 263 -4.44 4.05 -5.87
C ASP A 263 -3.23 4.61 -6.64
N VAL A 264 -2.58 3.76 -7.42
CA VAL A 264 -1.52 4.19 -8.33
C VAL A 264 -1.91 3.82 -9.75
N ILE A 265 -2.21 4.84 -10.55
CA ILE A 265 -2.68 4.70 -11.93
C ILE A 265 -1.69 5.40 -12.84
N GLU A 266 -1.13 4.69 -13.82
CA GLU A 266 -0.22 5.26 -14.83
C GLU A 266 0.94 6.11 -14.25
N ASN A 267 1.58 5.61 -13.17
CA ASN A 267 2.64 6.31 -12.41
C ASN A 267 2.19 7.62 -11.75
N ILE A 268 0.91 7.72 -11.38
CA ILE A 268 0.36 8.83 -10.62
C ILE A 268 -0.26 8.28 -9.35
N LEU A 269 0.04 8.90 -8.21
CA LEU A 269 -0.67 8.62 -6.96
C LEU A 269 -2.05 9.27 -7.06
N CYS A 270 -3.11 8.49 -6.96
CA CYS A 270 -4.47 9.01 -6.91
C CYS A 270 -4.98 8.90 -5.48
N PHE A 271 -5.33 10.03 -4.88
CA PHE A 271 -6.04 10.09 -3.61
C PHE A 271 -7.51 10.50 -3.85
N ILE A 272 -8.43 9.57 -3.63
CA ILE A 272 -9.87 9.77 -3.81
C ILE A 272 -10.49 10.13 -2.47
N VAL A 273 -10.93 11.38 -2.35
CA VAL A 273 -11.56 11.89 -1.14
C VAL A 273 -12.98 11.32 -1.00
N PRO A 274 -13.31 10.69 0.15
CA PRO A 274 -14.65 10.17 0.40
C PRO A 274 -15.73 11.27 0.38
N SER A 275 -16.94 10.94 -0.08
CA SER A 275 -18.08 11.87 -0.06
C SER A 275 -18.67 12.12 1.33
N MET A 276 -18.38 11.25 2.28
CA MET A 276 -18.85 11.31 3.67
C MET A 276 -17.64 11.16 4.57
N LEU A 277 -17.35 12.21 5.34
CA LEU A 277 -16.25 12.23 6.29
C LEU A 277 -16.80 12.16 7.71
N THR A 278 -16.07 11.44 8.55
CA THR A 278 -16.29 11.39 10.00
C THR A 278 -14.92 11.56 10.65
N THR A 279 -14.85 12.11 11.87
CA THR A 279 -13.57 12.30 12.56
C THR A 279 -12.72 11.03 12.61
N SER A 280 -13.34 9.88 12.91
CA SER A 280 -12.63 8.59 12.93
C SER A 280 -12.07 8.16 11.57
N LEU A 281 -12.76 8.51 10.48
CA LEU A 281 -12.31 8.20 9.12
C LEU A 281 -11.17 9.13 8.70
N ILE A 282 -11.27 10.42 9.07
CA ILE A 282 -10.22 11.41 8.82
C ILE A 282 -8.93 10.98 9.51
N ASP A 283 -9.00 10.66 10.81
CA ASP A 283 -7.84 10.18 11.58
C ASP A 283 -7.21 8.91 10.97
N GLU A 284 -8.04 7.97 10.50
CA GLU A 284 -7.60 6.73 9.85
C GLU A 284 -6.84 7.02 8.54
N ILE A 285 -7.37 7.92 7.71
CA ILE A 285 -6.74 8.30 6.45
C ILE A 285 -5.43 9.06 6.70
N LYS A 286 -5.44 10.06 7.61
CA LYS A 286 -4.27 10.84 8.00
C LYS A 286 -3.12 9.97 8.49
N ALA A 287 -3.42 8.95 9.30
CA ALA A 287 -2.42 8.00 9.80
C ALA A 287 -1.68 7.24 8.67
N SER A 288 -2.22 7.22 7.46
CA SER A 288 -1.61 6.58 6.29
C SER A 288 -0.72 7.50 5.44
N TYR A 289 -0.83 8.83 5.56
CA TYR A 289 -0.18 9.80 4.67
C TYR A 289 1.34 9.63 4.59
N ALA A 290 2.03 9.75 5.72
CA ALA A 290 3.49 9.60 5.80
C ALA A 290 3.99 8.32 5.14
N ALA A 291 3.24 7.21 5.33
CA ALA A 291 3.59 5.93 4.73
C ALA A 291 3.31 5.92 3.23
N ARG A 292 2.15 6.42 2.78
CA ARG A 292 1.78 6.51 1.37
C ARG A 292 2.77 7.38 0.61
N ILE A 293 2.93 8.64 1.01
CA ILE A 293 3.84 9.61 0.41
C ILE A 293 5.25 9.02 0.30
N ARG A 294 5.83 8.57 1.43
CA ARG A 294 7.19 7.99 1.44
C ARG A 294 7.32 6.80 0.51
N ASN A 295 6.34 5.90 0.48
CA ASN A 295 6.41 4.73 -0.40
C ASN A 295 6.33 5.15 -1.86
N THR A 296 5.47 6.11 -2.18
CA THR A 296 5.28 6.62 -3.54
C THR A 296 6.51 7.36 -4.06
N ILE A 297 7.14 8.21 -3.24
CA ILE A 297 8.44 8.82 -3.54
C ILE A 297 9.51 7.75 -3.78
N ASN A 298 9.56 6.72 -2.91
CA ASN A 298 10.50 5.61 -3.09
C ASN A 298 10.25 4.79 -4.35
N ASP A 299 9.02 4.83 -4.88
CA ASP A 299 8.62 4.21 -6.14
C ASP A 299 8.92 5.12 -7.36
N GLY A 300 9.39 6.35 -7.14
CA GLY A 300 9.78 7.31 -8.18
C GLY A 300 8.58 7.96 -8.86
N ILE A 301 7.44 7.98 -8.17
CA ILE A 301 6.23 8.66 -8.63
C ILE A 301 6.31 10.09 -8.11
N GLU A 302 6.30 11.03 -9.05
CA GLU A 302 6.44 12.47 -8.81
C GLU A 302 5.14 13.20 -9.14
N ARG A 303 4.01 12.48 -9.23
CA ARG A 303 2.70 13.04 -9.57
C ARG A 303 1.64 12.58 -8.58
N LEU A 304 0.79 13.51 -8.18
CA LEU A 304 -0.30 13.28 -7.26
C LEU A 304 -1.59 13.90 -7.80
N ILE A 305 -2.62 13.09 -7.95
CA ILE A 305 -3.99 13.55 -8.18
C ILE A 305 -4.77 13.44 -6.89
N ILE A 306 -5.41 14.53 -6.49
CA ILE A 306 -6.36 14.57 -5.38
C ILE A 306 -7.76 14.72 -5.99
N ASP A 307 -8.53 13.63 -5.98
CA ASP A 307 -9.90 13.60 -6.49
C ASP A 307 -10.90 13.96 -5.38
N VAL A 308 -11.39 15.20 -5.46
CA VAL A 308 -12.44 15.77 -4.60
C VAL A 308 -13.79 15.84 -5.32
N SER A 309 -13.96 15.21 -6.50
CA SER A 309 -15.20 15.26 -7.29
C SER A 309 -16.44 14.77 -6.55
N LYS A 310 -16.25 13.91 -5.54
CA LYS A 310 -17.32 13.36 -4.69
C LYS A 310 -17.70 14.29 -3.52
N VAL A 311 -16.92 15.33 -3.26
CA VAL A 311 -17.18 16.33 -2.23
C VAL A 311 -18.18 17.34 -2.77
N LYS A 312 -19.42 17.28 -2.28
CA LYS A 312 -20.52 18.14 -2.78
C LYS A 312 -20.41 19.59 -2.35
N GLU A 313 -19.97 19.80 -1.11
CA GLU A 313 -19.77 21.12 -0.51
C GLU A 313 -18.40 21.10 0.17
N ILE A 314 -17.59 22.14 -0.05
CA ILE A 314 -16.30 22.32 0.61
C ILE A 314 -16.60 22.69 2.06
N GLY A 315 -16.37 21.76 2.98
CA GLY A 315 -16.62 21.91 4.41
C GLY A 315 -15.32 21.80 5.20
N GLU A 316 -15.41 22.08 6.51
CA GLU A 316 -14.28 22.01 7.44
C GLU A 316 -13.55 20.66 7.36
N ASP A 317 -14.29 19.55 7.40
CA ASP A 317 -13.75 18.19 7.36
C ASP A 317 -12.94 17.86 6.08
N SER A 318 -13.38 18.32 4.91
CA SER A 318 -12.68 18.04 3.65
C SER A 318 -11.48 18.95 3.44
N VAL A 319 -11.57 20.19 3.93
CA VAL A 319 -10.45 21.14 3.98
C VAL A 319 -9.38 20.65 4.95
N GLU A 320 -9.78 20.17 6.14
CA GLU A 320 -8.87 19.56 7.11
C GLU A 320 -8.15 18.37 6.47
N LEU A 321 -8.90 17.39 5.95
CA LEU A 321 -8.31 16.17 5.40
C LEU A 321 -7.28 16.43 4.29
N VAL A 322 -7.61 17.30 3.34
CA VAL A 322 -6.72 17.64 2.21
C VAL A 322 -5.60 18.57 2.66
N GLY A 323 -5.88 19.51 3.57
CA GLY A 323 -4.89 20.41 4.15
C GLY A 323 -3.80 19.66 4.90
N ASP A 324 -4.18 18.69 5.75
CA ASP A 324 -3.22 17.83 6.44
C ASP A 324 -2.38 16.99 5.47
N LEU A 325 -2.95 16.57 4.33
CA LEU A 325 -2.16 15.89 3.31
C LEU A 325 -1.13 16.85 2.72
N ALA A 326 -1.53 18.09 2.44
CA ALA A 326 -0.65 19.12 1.89
C ALA A 326 0.49 19.48 2.86
N GLU A 327 0.19 19.67 4.15
CA GLU A 327 1.18 19.85 5.21
C GLU A 327 2.17 18.67 5.27
N GLU A 328 1.68 17.43 5.21
CA GLU A 328 2.55 16.25 5.19
C GLU A 328 3.43 16.23 3.92
N LEU A 329 2.91 16.63 2.75
CA LEU A 329 3.71 16.73 1.52
C LEU A 329 4.85 17.76 1.65
N GLU A 330 4.63 18.87 2.34
CA GLU A 330 5.68 19.85 2.63
C GLU A 330 6.82 19.28 3.47
N GLU A 331 6.54 18.39 4.43
CA GLU A 331 7.59 17.70 5.19
C GLU A 331 8.52 16.87 4.28
N PHE A 332 7.99 16.41 3.14
CA PHE A 332 8.75 15.72 2.09
C PHE A 332 9.29 16.65 1.00
N SER A 333 9.27 17.96 1.23
CA SER A 333 9.71 19.01 0.28
C SER A 333 8.88 19.08 -1.01
N ASN A 334 7.60 18.71 -0.91
CA ASN A 334 6.62 18.72 -2.00
C ASN A 334 7.15 18.15 -3.33
N PRO A 335 7.45 16.83 -3.38
CA PRO A 335 8.11 16.22 -4.53
C PRO A 335 7.13 15.89 -5.68
N PHE A 336 5.89 16.36 -5.62
CA PHE A 336 4.85 15.99 -6.58
C PHE A 336 4.38 17.18 -7.41
N GLU A 337 4.14 16.92 -8.70
CA GLU A 337 3.23 17.71 -9.52
C GLU A 337 1.79 17.34 -9.11
N ILE A 338 1.06 18.33 -8.60
CA ILE A 338 -0.27 18.12 -8.00
C ILE A 338 -1.38 18.53 -8.96
N GLY A 339 -2.38 17.66 -9.12
CA GLY A 339 -3.63 17.96 -9.81
C GLY A 339 -4.85 17.69 -8.93
N PHE A 340 -5.82 18.59 -8.94
CA PHE A 340 -7.11 18.39 -8.31
C PHE A 340 -8.16 18.00 -9.35
N VAL A 341 -8.98 16.99 -9.05
CA VAL A 341 -10.21 16.71 -9.80
C VAL A 341 -11.38 17.26 -9.01
N SER A 342 -12.08 18.25 -9.57
CA SER A 342 -13.20 18.90 -8.88
C SER A 342 -14.31 19.29 -9.85
N LEU A 343 -15.56 19.04 -9.46
CA LEU A 343 -16.76 19.44 -10.20
C LEU A 343 -17.36 20.75 -9.68
N SER A 344 -16.80 21.32 -8.60
CA SER A 344 -17.34 22.53 -7.97
C SER A 344 -16.83 23.80 -8.66
N ASN A 345 -17.69 24.82 -8.77
CA ASN A 345 -17.28 26.15 -9.24
C ASN A 345 -16.21 26.81 -8.33
N ASP A 346 -16.06 26.33 -7.10
CA ASP A 346 -15.11 26.83 -6.10
C ASP A 346 -13.80 26.00 -6.07
N ALA A 347 -13.49 25.24 -7.13
CA ALA A 347 -12.31 24.37 -7.18
C ALA A 347 -10.98 25.10 -6.92
N ASN A 348 -10.90 26.41 -7.25
CA ASN A 348 -9.72 27.23 -6.97
C ASN A 348 -9.41 27.37 -5.47
N MET A 349 -10.37 27.09 -4.57
CA MET A 349 -10.11 27.13 -3.13
C MET A 349 -9.07 26.11 -2.69
N TRP A 350 -8.95 24.96 -3.37
CA TRP A 350 -7.96 23.93 -3.06
C TRP A 350 -6.52 24.40 -3.31
N LYS A 351 -6.32 25.37 -4.20
CA LYS A 351 -5.01 26.00 -4.46
C LYS A 351 -4.56 26.94 -3.36
N ASN A 352 -5.44 27.31 -2.43
CA ASN A 352 -5.09 28.15 -1.30
C ASN A 352 -4.54 27.33 -0.11
N LEU A 353 -4.51 26.00 -0.22
CA LEU A 353 -3.85 25.15 0.77
C LEU A 353 -2.33 25.25 0.57
N ASP A 354 -1.60 25.27 1.67
CA ASP A 354 -0.14 25.35 1.68
C ASP A 354 0.46 24.18 0.88
N GLY A 355 1.33 24.47 -0.08
CA GLY A 355 1.94 23.46 -0.96
C GLY A 355 1.09 23.06 -2.18
N CYS A 356 -0.09 23.66 -2.38
CA CYS A 356 -0.98 23.40 -3.52
C CYS A 356 -1.11 24.59 -4.48
N GLU A 357 -0.29 25.63 -4.36
CA GLU A 357 -0.42 26.89 -5.10
C GLU A 357 -0.25 26.71 -6.62
N GLU A 358 0.68 25.82 -6.99
CA GLU A 358 0.97 25.47 -8.39
C GLU A 358 0.09 24.33 -8.91
N ALA A 359 -0.84 23.81 -8.09
CA ALA A 359 -1.68 22.69 -8.50
C ALA A 359 -2.58 23.03 -9.69
N GLU A 360 -2.75 22.06 -10.59
CA GLU A 360 -3.69 22.16 -11.71
C GLU A 360 -5.08 21.67 -11.30
N ILE A 361 -6.14 22.14 -11.98
CA ILE A 361 -7.52 21.73 -11.71
C ILE A 361 -8.11 21.12 -12.98
N PHE A 362 -8.73 19.96 -12.82
CA PHE A 362 -9.34 19.17 -13.88
C PHE A 362 -10.81 18.85 -13.54
N GLU A 363 -11.65 18.67 -14.55
CA GLU A 363 -13.06 18.31 -14.35
C GLU A 363 -13.24 16.79 -14.15
N THR A 364 -12.35 15.99 -14.73
CA THR A 364 -12.40 14.52 -14.68
C THR A 364 -11.06 13.89 -14.33
N LEU A 365 -11.10 12.65 -13.83
CA LEU A 365 -9.90 11.89 -13.50
C LEU A 365 -9.10 11.55 -14.75
N GLU A 366 -9.76 11.23 -15.86
CA GLU A 366 -9.11 10.95 -17.14
C GLU A 366 -8.34 12.16 -17.67
N GLU A 367 -8.90 13.36 -17.57
CA GLU A 367 -8.22 14.60 -17.93
C GLU A 367 -7.02 14.88 -17.04
N ALA A 368 -7.14 14.67 -15.73
CA ALA A 368 -6.03 14.86 -14.79
C ALA A 368 -4.88 13.89 -15.08
N ILE A 369 -5.19 12.62 -15.35
CA ILE A 369 -4.18 11.62 -15.73
C ILE A 369 -3.47 12.04 -17.01
N ALA A 370 -4.22 12.48 -18.04
CA ALA A 370 -3.63 12.92 -19.30
C ALA A 370 -2.84 14.23 -19.18
N GLY A 371 -3.32 15.16 -18.37
CA GLY A 371 -2.72 16.49 -18.14
C GLY A 371 -1.37 16.38 -17.45
N LEU A 372 -1.30 15.64 -16.35
CA LEU A 372 -0.07 15.40 -15.60
C LEU A 372 0.87 14.38 -16.27
N SER A 373 0.44 13.70 -17.35
CA SER A 373 1.28 12.73 -18.04
C SER A 373 2.34 13.35 -18.97
N ASN A 374 2.21 14.63 -19.32
CA ASN A 374 2.99 15.29 -20.37
C ASN A 374 4.30 15.94 -19.91
#